data_AF-A0AAD1ELS5-F1
#
_entry.id   AF-A0AAD1ELS5-F1
#
_cell.length_a   1.000
_cell.length_b   1.000
_cell.length_c   1.000
_cell.angle_alpha   90.00
_cell.angle_beta   90.00
_cell.angle_gamma   90.00
#
_symmetry.space_group_name_H-M   'P 1'
#
loop_
_entity.id
_entity.type
_entity.pdbx_description
1 polymer ?
#
loop_
_entity_poly.entity_id
_entity_poly.type
_entity_poly.pdbx_seq_one_letter_code
_entity_poly.pdbx_strand_id
1 'polypeptide(L)'
;MRTFFRRLAVVIVVLGLFCGFIIQQGNWDSAIVTPIRVALGDDTADNVDGFGRASQHATDSVTDFGDDIADGLASGSRGEGGGDVTTASQDAAAYLAALETLTITPQIRIPIYDRAKFGTPWADTDKNGCDSRNDILHRDLTNIVFTAGNDCKVATGTLADPYTGKTIEFVRGVKTSSAVQIDHIVPLLKAWQSGAWNWTNEQRLTYANDPVVLLAADGPANGAKGGKGPSEWMPSNAADACHYVESTVTVLTKYQLTVSTADKAKIQEVLAGC
;
A
#
# COMPACT_ATOMS: atom_id res chain seq x y z
N MET A 1 37.21 -48.98 -19.38
CA MET A 1 37.50 -49.72 -20.62
C MET A 1 37.25 -48.76 -21.79
N ARG A 2 38.31 -48.35 -22.51
CA ARG A 2 38.36 -47.84 -23.91
C ARG A 2 37.37 -46.72 -24.34
N THR A 3 37.77 -45.44 -24.45
CA THR A 3 38.53 -44.74 -25.52
C THR A 3 37.76 -44.39 -26.82
N PHE A 4 38.08 -43.20 -27.36
CA PHE A 4 37.93 -42.68 -28.75
C PHE A 4 36.58 -42.00 -29.13
N PHE A 5 36.48 -40.91 -29.91
CA PHE A 5 37.32 -39.77 -30.36
C PHE A 5 36.51 -39.04 -31.49
N ARG A 6 36.59 -37.69 -31.55
CA ARG A 6 36.66 -36.82 -32.76
C ARG A 6 35.50 -36.61 -33.79
N ARG A 7 35.32 -35.31 -34.10
CA ARG A 7 35.06 -34.63 -35.43
C ARG A 7 33.61 -34.77 -35.96
N LEU A 8 33.00 -33.83 -36.71
CA LEU A 8 33.46 -32.88 -37.73
C LEU A 8 32.36 -31.81 -38.00
N ALA A 9 32.75 -30.67 -38.57
CA ALA A 9 31.92 -29.55 -39.03
C ALA A 9 30.96 -29.91 -40.19
N VAL A 10 29.84 -29.18 -40.29
CA VAL A 10 29.00 -29.12 -41.50
C VAL A 10 28.84 -27.66 -41.92
N VAL A 11 29.21 -27.43 -43.18
CA VAL A 11 29.18 -26.17 -43.94
C VAL A 11 27.81 -26.01 -44.61
N ILE A 12 27.23 -24.81 -44.56
CA ILE A 12 26.00 -24.42 -45.27
C ILE A 12 26.38 -23.64 -46.53
N VAL A 13 26.07 -24.16 -47.72
CA VAL A 13 26.01 -23.42 -49.00
C VAL A 13 25.02 -24.12 -49.94
N VAL A 14 23.89 -23.48 -50.30
CA VAL A 14 23.21 -23.55 -51.61
C VAL A 14 22.31 -22.30 -51.70
N LEU A 15 22.76 -21.21 -52.34
CA LEU A 15 22.52 -20.82 -53.75
C LEU A 15 21.04 -20.62 -54.12
N GLY A 16 20.68 -19.35 -54.31
CA GLY A 16 19.44 -18.94 -54.96
C GLY A 16 19.57 -18.88 -56.48
N LEU A 17 18.40 -18.75 -57.12
CA LEU A 17 18.09 -18.04 -58.37
C LEU A 17 16.81 -18.65 -58.94
N PHE A 18 15.73 -17.86 -59.04
CA PHE A 18 14.95 -17.76 -60.27
C PHE A 18 14.10 -16.48 -60.22
N CYS A 19 14.36 -15.63 -61.20
CA CYS A 19 13.69 -14.37 -61.49
C CYS A 19 12.58 -14.63 -62.53
N GLY A 20 11.46 -13.90 -62.49
CA GLY A 20 10.53 -13.85 -63.62
C GLY A 20 9.07 -13.51 -63.28
N PHE A 21 8.77 -12.21 -63.28
CA PHE A 21 7.57 -11.52 -63.81
C PHE A 21 6.21 -12.25 -63.88
N ILE A 22 5.16 -11.64 -63.30
CA ILE A 22 3.94 -11.16 -64.00
C ILE A 22 3.20 -10.17 -63.06
N ILE A 23 2.99 -8.95 -63.55
CA ILE A 23 2.06 -7.95 -62.99
C ILE A 23 0.71 -8.20 -63.66
N GLN A 24 -0.36 -8.37 -62.90
CA GLN A 24 -1.72 -8.11 -63.40
C GLN A 24 -2.59 -7.52 -62.28
N GLN A 25 -3.28 -6.45 -62.66
CA GLN A 25 -4.11 -5.60 -61.80
C GLN A 25 -5.37 -6.33 -61.31
N GLY A 26 -5.79 -6.04 -60.08
CA GLY A 26 -7.04 -6.57 -59.51
C GLY A 26 -7.43 -5.89 -58.20
N ASN A 27 -8.20 -4.81 -58.33
CA ASN A 27 -9.31 -4.37 -57.50
C ASN A 27 -9.25 -4.57 -55.96
N TRP A 28 -9.03 -3.49 -55.21
CA TRP A 28 -9.24 -3.42 -53.77
C TRP A 28 -10.64 -2.90 -53.51
N ASP A 29 -11.58 -3.77 -53.18
CA ASP A 29 -12.77 -3.38 -52.43
C ASP A 29 -13.40 -4.60 -51.75
N SER A 30 -13.76 -4.42 -50.48
CA SER A 30 -14.58 -5.31 -49.64
C SER A 30 -13.87 -6.48 -48.95
N ALA A 31 -13.13 -6.17 -47.88
CA ALA A 31 -13.01 -7.08 -46.74
C ALA A 31 -13.40 -6.32 -45.47
N ILE A 32 -14.59 -6.64 -44.96
CA ILE A 32 -15.08 -6.22 -43.65
C ILE A 32 -14.13 -6.85 -42.61
N VAL A 33 -13.20 -6.06 -42.10
CA VAL A 33 -12.43 -6.40 -40.90
C VAL A 33 -13.29 -5.97 -39.72
N THR A 34 -14.06 -6.90 -39.16
CA THR A 34 -14.56 -6.74 -37.80
C THR A 34 -13.38 -7.01 -36.87
N PRO A 35 -12.84 -6.02 -36.13
CA PRO A 35 -11.82 -6.33 -35.16
C PRO A 35 -12.48 -7.11 -34.02
N ILE A 36 -12.10 -8.38 -33.86
CA ILE A 36 -12.29 -9.11 -32.62
C ILE A 36 -11.53 -8.32 -31.55
N ARG A 37 -12.27 -7.55 -30.74
CA ARG A 37 -11.76 -7.04 -29.47
C ARG A 37 -11.58 -8.26 -28.56
N VAL A 38 -10.35 -8.74 -28.46
CA VAL A 38 -9.95 -9.50 -27.28
C VAL A 38 -10.00 -8.52 -26.11
N ALA A 39 -11.05 -8.62 -25.30
CA ALA A 39 -11.09 -7.96 -24.00
C ALA A 39 -9.97 -8.54 -23.16
N LEU A 40 -8.85 -7.84 -23.07
CA LEU A 40 -7.88 -8.08 -22.00
C LEU A 40 -8.60 -7.66 -20.70
N GLY A 41 -8.89 -8.65 -19.86
CA GLY A 41 -9.57 -8.46 -18.59
C GLY A 41 -8.81 -7.46 -17.70
N ASP A 42 -9.57 -6.52 -17.15
CA ASP A 42 -9.19 -5.48 -16.19
C ASP A 42 -8.66 -6.06 -14.85
N ASP A 43 -8.80 -7.37 -14.64
CA ASP A 43 -8.57 -8.03 -13.34
C ASP A 43 -7.09 -8.27 -12.97
N THR A 44 -6.13 -7.95 -13.84
CA THR A 44 -4.69 -8.10 -13.52
C THR A 44 -4.12 -6.93 -12.70
N ALA A 45 -4.80 -5.78 -12.69
CA ALA A 45 -4.37 -4.61 -11.93
C ALA A 45 -4.75 -4.70 -10.43
N ASP A 46 -5.61 -5.64 -10.05
CA ASP A 46 -6.11 -5.80 -8.67
C ASP A 46 -5.17 -6.61 -7.77
N ASN A 47 -4.18 -7.30 -8.34
CA ASN A 47 -3.28 -8.23 -7.63
C ASN A 47 -1.80 -7.77 -7.56
N VAL A 48 -1.48 -6.56 -8.02
CA VAL A 48 -0.11 -6.03 -8.00
C VAL A 48 0.18 -5.29 -6.70
N ASP A 49 0.53 -6.03 -5.65
CA ASP A 49 1.21 -5.44 -4.51
C ASP A 49 2.60 -4.96 -4.93
N GLY A 50 2.88 -3.68 -4.64
CA GLY A 50 4.18 -3.05 -4.86
C GLY A 50 5.26 -3.61 -3.94
N PHE A 51 5.99 -4.63 -4.40
CA PHE A 51 7.27 -5.03 -3.79
C PHE A 51 8.45 -4.47 -4.57
N GLY A 52 8.80 -3.23 -4.26
CA GLY A 52 10.11 -2.64 -4.53
C GLY A 52 11.08 -2.94 -3.38
N ARG A 53 12.15 -3.65 -3.69
CA ARG A 53 13.30 -4.00 -2.83
C ARG A 53 13.85 -2.75 -2.09
N ALA A 54 13.74 -2.71 -0.77
CA ALA A 54 14.30 -1.63 0.05
C ALA A 54 15.84 -1.62 -0.01
N SER A 55 16.43 -0.47 -0.35
CA SER A 55 17.85 -0.18 -0.25
C SER A 55 18.08 1.05 0.65
N GLN A 56 19.20 0.99 1.34
CA GLN A 56 19.65 1.74 2.52
C GLN A 56 20.35 3.08 2.15
N HIS A 57 20.58 3.93 3.18
CA HIS A 57 21.48 5.12 3.24
C HIS A 57 20.95 6.42 2.58
N ALA A 58 21.13 7.66 3.07
CA ALA A 58 21.97 8.28 4.13
C ALA A 58 21.42 9.71 4.45
N THR A 59 21.45 10.18 5.71
CA THR A 59 22.30 11.25 6.33
C THR A 59 22.05 12.74 5.97
N ASP A 60 21.83 13.52 7.05
CA ASP A 60 22.43 14.82 7.42
C ASP A 60 21.95 16.20 6.89
N SER A 61 21.46 16.99 7.86
CA SER A 61 21.96 18.32 8.32
C SER A 61 21.38 19.67 7.81
N VAL A 62 20.80 20.40 8.79
CA VAL A 62 21.03 21.81 9.26
C VAL A 62 20.65 23.02 8.38
N THR A 63 19.86 23.94 8.97
CA THR A 63 20.10 25.40 9.23
C THR A 63 18.77 26.02 9.74
N ASP A 64 18.63 26.47 10.99
CA ASP A 64 19.03 27.76 11.60
C ASP A 64 18.59 29.03 10.84
N PHE A 65 17.56 29.71 11.38
CA PHE A 65 17.35 31.16 11.29
C PHE A 65 16.41 31.60 12.44
N GLY A 66 16.88 32.52 13.29
CA GLY A 66 16.12 33.17 14.34
C GLY A 66 15.32 34.39 13.85
N ASP A 67 14.32 34.79 14.63
CA ASP A 67 14.26 36.10 15.32
C ASP A 67 12.92 36.26 16.07
N ASP A 68 13.03 36.79 17.29
CA ASP A 68 11.96 37.18 18.20
C ASP A 68 11.30 38.50 17.75
N ILE A 69 9.96 38.63 17.83
CA ILE A 69 9.27 39.87 18.28
C ILE A 69 7.95 39.50 18.99
N ALA A 70 7.75 40.15 20.14
CA ALA A 70 6.64 40.00 21.08
C ALA A 70 5.38 40.84 20.77
N ASP A 71 4.30 40.43 21.44
CA ASP A 71 3.13 41.17 21.95
C ASP A 71 2.07 41.77 21.01
N GLY A 72 0.80 41.42 21.29
CA GLY A 72 -0.38 42.08 20.74
C GLY A 72 -1.69 41.34 20.94
N LEU A 73 -2.19 41.26 22.19
CA LEU A 73 -3.55 40.86 22.52
C LEU A 73 -4.59 41.87 21.98
N ALA A 74 -5.56 41.43 21.17
CA ALA A 74 -6.92 41.98 21.19
C ALA A 74 -7.96 41.07 20.51
N SER A 75 -9.01 40.82 21.30
CA SER A 75 -10.31 40.17 21.05
C SER A 75 -10.96 40.37 19.68
N GLY A 76 -11.54 39.28 19.16
CA GLY A 76 -12.56 39.29 18.13
C GLY A 76 -13.24 37.92 18.02
N SER A 77 -14.38 37.74 18.72
CA SER A 77 -15.17 36.52 18.66
C SER A 77 -15.88 36.37 17.31
N ARG A 78 -15.61 35.26 16.61
CA ARG A 78 -16.52 34.68 15.62
C ARG A 78 -16.40 33.17 15.76
N GLY A 79 -17.49 32.54 16.18
CA GLY A 79 -17.55 31.10 16.34
C GLY A 79 -17.69 30.41 15.00
N GLU A 80 -16.92 29.33 14.81
CA GLU A 80 -17.25 28.18 13.96
C GLU A 80 -16.24 27.05 14.27
N GLY A 81 -16.74 25.91 14.76
CA GLY A 81 -16.10 24.59 14.63
C GLY A 81 -14.86 24.26 15.48
N GLY A 82 -14.83 24.60 16.77
CA GLY A 82 -13.80 24.07 17.68
C GLY A 82 -14.13 22.64 18.09
N GLY A 83 -13.42 21.65 17.52
CA GLY A 83 -13.33 20.34 18.16
C GLY A 83 -12.86 20.54 19.60
N ASP A 84 -13.55 19.92 20.56
CA ASP A 84 -13.27 20.11 21.97
C ASP A 84 -11.85 19.62 22.27
N VAL A 85 -10.94 20.56 22.52
CA VAL A 85 -9.53 20.30 22.88
C VAL A 85 -9.44 19.29 24.03
N THR A 86 -10.44 19.25 24.91
CA THR A 86 -10.48 18.28 25.99
C THR A 86 -10.70 16.85 25.51
N THR A 87 -11.49 16.63 24.46
CA THR A 87 -11.73 15.30 23.87
C THR A 87 -10.50 14.79 23.14
N ALA A 88 -9.88 15.62 22.29
CA ALA A 88 -8.63 15.26 21.59
C ALA A 88 -7.50 14.90 22.57
N SER A 89 -7.35 15.68 23.65
CA SER A 89 -6.37 15.38 24.70
C SER A 89 -6.66 14.10 25.49
N GLN A 90 -7.95 13.74 25.64
CA GLN A 90 -8.37 12.51 26.32
C GLN A 90 -8.11 11.27 25.45
N ASP A 91 -8.31 11.39 24.14
CA ASP A 91 -8.05 10.33 23.18
C ASP A 91 -6.54 10.01 23.12
N ALA A 92 -5.68 11.04 23.00
CA ALA A 92 -4.23 10.87 23.02
C ALA A 92 -3.73 10.19 24.31
N ALA A 93 -4.27 10.57 25.47
CA ALA A 93 -3.94 9.95 26.76
C ALA A 93 -4.34 8.46 26.83
N ALA A 94 -5.48 8.10 26.25
CA ALA A 94 -5.92 6.70 26.18
C ALA A 94 -4.99 5.86 25.28
N TYR A 95 -4.55 6.41 24.15
CA TYR A 95 -3.59 5.74 23.26
C TYR A 95 -2.20 5.60 23.90
N LEU A 96 -1.72 6.60 24.64
CA LEU A 96 -0.50 6.49 25.44
C LEU A 96 -0.62 5.38 26.48
N ALA A 97 -1.73 5.31 27.21
CA ALA A 97 -1.97 4.24 28.18
C ALA A 97 -2.00 2.85 27.52
N ALA A 98 -2.65 2.72 26.36
CA ALA A 98 -2.67 1.46 25.59
C ALA A 98 -1.27 1.07 25.10
N LEU A 99 -0.49 2.02 24.59
CA LEU A 99 0.89 1.82 24.16
C LEU A 99 1.81 1.36 25.30
N GLU A 100 1.55 1.79 26.53
CA GLU A 100 2.30 1.32 27.70
C GLU A 100 2.06 -0.17 28.02
N THR A 101 0.89 -0.71 27.66
CA THR A 101 0.61 -2.14 27.85
C THR A 101 1.31 -3.04 26.83
N LEU A 102 1.79 -2.49 25.71
CA LEU A 102 2.45 -3.27 24.66
C LEU A 102 3.82 -3.78 25.12
N THR A 103 4.06 -5.07 24.87
CA THR A 103 5.33 -5.71 25.16
C THR A 103 6.39 -5.32 24.14
N ILE A 104 7.61 -5.02 24.62
CA ILE A 104 8.75 -4.76 23.74
C ILE A 104 9.15 -6.03 22.99
N THR A 105 9.39 -5.91 21.69
CA THR A 105 9.82 -7.03 20.84
C THR A 105 11.10 -7.66 21.40
N PRO A 106 11.08 -8.96 21.78
CA PRO A 106 12.23 -9.61 22.37
C PRO A 106 13.28 -9.93 21.30
N GLN A 107 14.54 -9.99 21.71
CA GLN A 107 15.66 -10.39 20.85
C GLN A 107 15.67 -11.92 20.71
N ILE A 108 14.93 -12.44 19.73
CA ILE A 108 14.84 -13.86 19.43
C ILE A 108 15.06 -14.14 17.95
N ARG A 109 15.41 -15.39 17.63
CA ARG A 109 15.46 -15.84 16.24
C ARG A 109 14.03 -16.04 15.71
N ILE A 110 13.61 -15.17 14.80
CA ILE A 110 12.35 -15.31 14.07
C ILE A 110 12.57 -16.06 12.74
N PRO A 111 11.58 -16.84 12.25
CA PRO A 111 11.64 -17.42 10.91
C PRO A 111 11.71 -16.35 9.82
N ILE A 112 12.28 -16.71 8.67
CA ILE A 112 12.31 -15.84 7.49
C ILE A 112 10.87 -15.48 7.09
N TYR A 113 10.65 -14.20 6.81
CA TYR A 113 9.35 -13.70 6.37
C TYR A 113 8.94 -14.31 5.03
N ASP A 114 7.68 -14.73 4.95
CA ASP A 114 7.03 -15.20 3.73
C ASP A 114 5.62 -14.60 3.65
N ARG A 115 5.40 -13.69 2.70
CA ARG A 115 4.11 -13.01 2.51
C ARG A 115 2.98 -14.00 2.23
N ALA A 116 3.25 -15.10 1.54
CA ALA A 116 2.22 -16.08 1.19
C ALA A 116 1.60 -16.76 2.43
N LYS A 117 2.25 -16.67 3.60
CA LYS A 117 1.71 -17.16 4.88
C LYS A 117 0.53 -16.36 5.40
N PHE A 118 0.28 -15.16 4.85
CA PHE A 118 -0.90 -14.36 5.13
C PHE A 118 -2.11 -14.73 4.27
N GLY A 119 -1.98 -15.75 3.42
CA GLY A 119 -3.08 -16.27 2.63
C GLY A 119 -3.42 -15.41 1.42
N THR A 120 -4.66 -15.51 0.96
CA THR A 120 -5.14 -14.81 -0.22
C THR A 120 -5.24 -13.30 0.08
N PRO A 121 -4.56 -12.45 -0.72
CA PRO A 121 -4.77 -11.00 -0.65
C PRO A 121 -6.23 -10.67 -0.97
N TRP A 122 -6.77 -9.69 -0.27
CA TRP A 122 -8.12 -9.18 -0.51
C TRP A 122 -9.20 -10.28 -0.40
N ALA A 123 -9.08 -11.13 0.60
CA ALA A 123 -10.12 -12.11 0.90
C ALA A 123 -11.32 -11.45 1.57
N ASP A 124 -12.52 -11.86 1.19
CA ASP A 124 -13.78 -11.56 1.88
C ASP A 124 -13.84 -12.36 3.20
N THR A 125 -13.17 -11.84 4.23
CA THR A 125 -13.10 -12.51 5.54
C THR A 125 -14.30 -12.25 6.44
N ASP A 126 -15.03 -11.16 6.21
CA ASP A 126 -16.25 -10.82 6.96
C ASP A 126 -17.53 -11.40 6.30
N LYS A 127 -17.41 -11.95 5.09
CA LYS A 127 -18.45 -12.63 4.31
C LYS A 127 -19.59 -11.70 3.93
N ASN A 128 -19.27 -10.44 3.68
CA ASN A 128 -20.24 -9.44 3.27
C ASN A 128 -20.52 -9.47 1.74
N GLY A 129 -19.74 -10.23 0.96
CA GLY A 129 -19.86 -10.37 -0.50
C GLY A 129 -18.87 -9.51 -1.30
N CYS A 130 -18.13 -8.62 -0.64
CA CYS A 130 -17.10 -7.76 -1.20
C CYS A 130 -15.72 -8.25 -0.76
N ASP A 131 -14.71 -8.11 -1.62
CA ASP A 131 -13.33 -8.29 -1.18
C ASP A 131 -12.88 -7.11 -0.30
N SER A 132 -11.94 -7.36 0.61
CA SER A 132 -11.47 -6.32 1.54
C SER A 132 -10.82 -5.14 0.83
N ARG A 133 -10.33 -5.28 -0.41
CA ARG A 133 -9.86 -4.11 -1.19
C ARG A 133 -11.02 -3.18 -1.50
N ASN A 134 -12.12 -3.70 -2.00
CA ASN A 134 -13.30 -2.92 -2.35
C ASN A 134 -14.03 -2.39 -1.11
N ASP A 135 -14.01 -3.11 0.01
CA ASP A 135 -14.49 -2.57 1.29
C ASP A 135 -13.74 -1.30 1.68
N ILE A 136 -12.40 -1.32 1.54
CA ILE A 136 -11.56 -0.17 1.90
C ILE A 136 -11.71 0.96 0.89
N LEU A 137 -11.80 0.66 -0.41
CA LEU A 137 -12.10 1.70 -1.41
C LEU A 137 -13.47 2.33 -1.16
N HIS A 138 -14.49 1.56 -0.79
CA HIS A 138 -15.80 2.10 -0.45
C HIS A 138 -15.73 2.96 0.82
N ARG A 139 -15.03 2.50 1.85
CA ARG A 139 -14.88 3.23 3.13
C ARG A 139 -14.13 4.56 2.97
N ASP A 140 -13.01 4.54 2.24
CA ASP A 140 -12.03 5.63 2.25
C ASP A 140 -12.17 6.60 1.07
N LEU A 141 -12.85 6.20 0.00
CA LEU A 141 -13.11 7.11 -1.12
C LEU A 141 -14.43 7.85 -0.95
N THR A 142 -14.46 9.06 -1.50
CA THR A 142 -15.69 9.84 -1.69
C THR A 142 -16.09 9.85 -3.16
N ASN A 143 -17.32 10.31 -3.47
CA ASN A 143 -17.83 10.39 -4.84
C ASN A 143 -17.73 9.08 -5.62
N ILE A 144 -17.95 7.95 -4.94
CA ILE A 144 -17.75 6.63 -5.52
C ILE A 144 -18.78 6.31 -6.61
N VAL A 145 -18.32 5.60 -7.64
CA VAL A 145 -19.17 4.95 -8.63
C VAL A 145 -18.78 3.49 -8.68
N PHE A 146 -19.77 2.60 -8.63
CA PHE A 146 -19.55 1.16 -8.75
C PHE A 146 -19.55 0.70 -10.21
N THR A 147 -18.92 -0.43 -10.49
CA THR A 147 -19.01 -1.07 -11.80
C THR A 147 -20.44 -1.54 -12.09
N ALA A 148 -20.84 -1.55 -13.36
CA ALA A 148 -22.19 -1.93 -13.73
C ALA A 148 -22.53 -3.36 -13.29
N GLY A 149 -23.60 -3.50 -12.50
CA GLY A 149 -24.09 -4.80 -12.02
C GLY A 149 -23.33 -5.40 -10.84
N ASN A 150 -22.45 -4.65 -10.17
CA ASN A 150 -21.74 -5.08 -8.98
C ASN A 150 -21.64 -3.90 -7.99
N ASP A 151 -22.25 -4.04 -6.82
CA ASP A 151 -22.33 -3.06 -5.73
C ASP A 151 -21.14 -3.08 -4.76
N CYS A 152 -20.19 -3.98 -4.96
CA CYS A 152 -18.91 -4.01 -4.26
C CYS A 152 -17.81 -3.33 -5.07
N LYS A 153 -17.71 -3.66 -6.36
CA LYS A 153 -16.54 -3.32 -7.18
C LYS A 153 -16.53 -1.83 -7.52
N VAL A 154 -15.72 -1.05 -6.80
CA VAL A 154 -15.57 0.40 -7.00
C VAL A 154 -14.88 0.66 -8.34
N ALA A 155 -15.53 1.43 -9.22
CA ALA A 155 -15.03 1.83 -10.54
C ALA A 155 -14.28 3.16 -10.48
N THR A 156 -14.80 4.14 -9.74
CA THR A 156 -14.15 5.45 -9.54
C THR A 156 -14.41 5.99 -8.15
N GLY A 157 -13.62 6.96 -7.73
CA GLY A 157 -13.84 7.74 -6.51
C GLY A 157 -12.70 8.72 -6.29
N THR A 158 -12.79 9.53 -5.24
CA THR A 158 -11.78 10.53 -4.90
C THR A 158 -11.20 10.22 -3.52
N LEU A 159 -9.89 10.02 -3.46
CA LEU A 159 -9.14 9.81 -2.22
C LEU A 159 -8.61 11.14 -1.70
N ALA A 160 -8.95 11.50 -0.46
CA ALA A 160 -8.16 12.45 0.31
C ALA A 160 -7.04 11.66 1.00
N ASP A 161 -5.85 11.62 0.39
CA ASP A 161 -4.80 10.68 0.80
C ASP A 161 -4.23 11.03 2.18
N PRO A 162 -4.34 10.13 3.16
CA PRO A 162 -3.87 10.40 4.52
C PRO A 162 -2.35 10.60 4.55
N TYR A 163 -1.59 9.90 3.70
CA TYR A 163 -0.12 9.88 3.78
C TYR A 163 0.56 11.14 3.24
N THR A 164 0.02 11.74 2.19
CA THR A 164 0.61 12.88 1.49
C THR A 164 -0.25 14.14 1.52
N GLY A 165 -1.51 14.04 1.97
CA GLY A 165 -2.47 15.15 1.99
C GLY A 165 -2.96 15.53 0.59
N LYS A 166 -2.59 14.78 -0.45
CA LYS A 166 -3.03 15.01 -1.83
C LYS A 166 -4.44 14.51 -2.03
N THR A 167 -5.15 15.15 -2.95
CA THR A 167 -6.38 14.58 -3.52
C THR A 167 -6.02 13.75 -4.75
N ILE A 168 -6.48 12.49 -4.80
CA ILE A 168 -6.18 11.56 -5.89
C ILE A 168 -7.50 11.05 -6.48
N GLU A 169 -7.68 11.26 -7.78
CA GLU A 169 -8.81 10.67 -8.52
C GLU A 169 -8.50 9.20 -8.83
N PHE A 170 -9.22 8.31 -8.16
CA PHE A 170 -9.19 6.90 -8.44
C PHE A 170 -10.08 6.59 -9.64
N VAL A 171 -9.49 5.99 -10.65
CA VAL A 171 -10.21 5.32 -11.73
C VAL A 171 -9.67 3.90 -11.81
N ARG A 172 -10.55 2.91 -11.76
CA ARG A 172 -10.15 1.51 -11.93
C ARG A 172 -9.52 1.32 -13.31
N GLY A 173 -8.35 0.73 -13.32
CA GLY A 173 -7.62 0.34 -14.53
C GLY A 173 -6.12 0.57 -14.40
N VAL A 174 -5.37 0.03 -15.36
CA VAL A 174 -3.90 -0.05 -15.35
C VAL A 174 -3.15 1.26 -15.13
N LYS A 175 -3.78 2.41 -15.37
CA LYS A 175 -3.14 3.74 -15.27
C LYS A 175 -3.16 4.33 -13.85
N THR A 176 -4.20 4.01 -13.09
CA THR A 176 -4.55 4.75 -11.86
C THR A 176 -4.85 3.81 -10.69
N SER A 177 -5.12 2.52 -10.93
CA SER A 177 -5.23 1.53 -9.84
C SER A 177 -3.97 1.41 -9.00
N SER A 178 -2.79 1.67 -9.57
CA SER A 178 -1.53 1.69 -8.80
C SER A 178 -1.28 3.00 -8.06
N ALA A 179 -2.03 4.07 -8.40
CA ALA A 179 -1.95 5.36 -7.72
C ALA A 179 -2.67 5.33 -6.37
N VAL A 180 -3.73 4.52 -6.23
CA VAL A 180 -4.38 4.23 -4.94
C VAL A 180 -4.22 2.76 -4.59
N GLN A 181 -3.40 2.49 -3.60
CA GLN A 181 -3.13 1.15 -3.08
C GLN A 181 -3.86 0.95 -1.74
N ILE A 182 -4.12 -0.30 -1.39
CA ILE A 182 -4.54 -0.63 -0.03
C ILE A 182 -3.30 -1.00 0.75
N ASP A 183 -3.00 -0.22 1.79
CA ASP A 183 -1.87 -0.44 2.68
C ASP A 183 -2.30 -1.10 3.98
N HIS A 184 -1.38 -1.87 4.58
CA HIS A 184 -1.48 -2.34 5.94
C HIS A 184 -0.81 -1.31 6.87
N ILE A 185 -1.59 -0.60 7.71
CA ILE A 185 -1.11 0.42 8.68
C ILE A 185 0.15 -0.07 9.39
N VAL A 186 0.07 -1.26 10.00
CA VAL A 186 1.24 -2.04 10.41
C VAL A 186 1.56 -3.02 9.27
N PRO A 187 2.69 -2.88 8.56
CA PRO A 187 2.98 -3.74 7.40
C PRO A 187 3.05 -5.22 7.76
N LEU A 188 2.68 -6.11 6.83
CA LEU A 188 2.74 -7.57 7.07
C LEU A 188 4.13 -8.06 7.52
N LEU A 189 5.22 -7.46 7.01
CA LEU A 189 6.58 -7.75 7.48
C LEU A 189 6.79 -7.33 8.93
N LYS A 190 6.30 -6.15 9.31
CA LYS A 190 6.39 -5.64 10.69
C LYS A 190 5.56 -6.51 11.63
N ALA A 191 4.34 -6.87 11.24
CA ALA A 191 3.50 -7.82 11.98
C ALA A 191 4.20 -9.17 12.18
N TRP A 192 4.86 -9.69 11.15
CA TRP A 192 5.66 -10.90 11.24
C TRP A 192 6.77 -10.77 12.28
N GLN A 193 7.56 -9.69 12.22
CA GLN A 193 8.62 -9.41 13.20
C GLN A 193 8.07 -9.23 14.63
N SER A 194 6.85 -8.70 14.75
CA SER A 194 6.19 -8.42 16.02
C SER A 194 5.45 -9.61 16.66
N GLY A 195 5.37 -10.76 15.98
CA GLY A 195 4.81 -11.99 16.57
C GLY A 195 3.93 -12.82 15.64
N ALA A 196 3.50 -12.27 14.49
CA ALA A 196 2.58 -12.96 13.57
C ALA A 196 3.17 -14.23 12.94
N TRP A 197 4.49 -14.43 13.01
CA TRP A 197 5.13 -15.68 12.60
C TRP A 197 4.62 -16.90 13.37
N ASN A 198 4.17 -16.70 14.62
CA ASN A 198 3.70 -17.77 15.50
C ASN A 198 2.16 -17.99 15.42
N TRP A 199 1.46 -17.17 14.66
CA TRP A 199 0.01 -17.29 14.49
C TRP A 199 -0.38 -18.51 13.65
N THR A 200 -1.65 -18.90 13.76
CA THR A 200 -2.26 -19.82 12.80
C THR A 200 -2.38 -19.15 11.42
N ASN A 201 -2.60 -19.95 10.38
CA ASN A 201 -2.86 -19.40 9.04
C ASN A 201 -4.13 -18.54 9.01
N GLU A 202 -5.16 -18.94 9.75
CA GLU A 202 -6.42 -18.21 9.84
C GLU A 202 -6.23 -16.84 10.49
N GLN A 203 -5.50 -16.77 11.61
CA GLN A 203 -5.17 -15.48 12.25
C GLN A 203 -4.41 -14.54 11.32
N ARG A 204 -3.45 -15.06 10.54
CA ARG A 204 -2.74 -14.24 9.54
C ARG A 204 -3.65 -13.81 8.39
N LEU A 205 -4.53 -14.68 7.91
CA LEU A 205 -5.52 -14.34 6.88
C LEU A 205 -6.46 -13.24 7.37
N THR A 206 -6.99 -13.36 8.59
CA THR A 206 -7.82 -12.33 9.21
C THR A 206 -7.05 -11.03 9.33
N TYR A 207 -5.83 -11.04 9.88
CA TYR A 207 -5.02 -9.82 10.01
C TYR A 207 -4.78 -9.11 8.67
N ALA A 208 -4.48 -9.85 7.61
CA ALA A 208 -4.19 -9.28 6.30
C ALA A 208 -5.42 -8.66 5.61
N ASN A 209 -6.64 -8.97 6.07
CA ASN A 209 -7.88 -8.56 5.43
C ASN A 209 -8.82 -7.78 6.36
N ASP A 210 -8.40 -7.51 7.61
CA ASP A 210 -9.22 -6.79 8.58
C ASP A 210 -9.21 -5.28 8.29
N PRO A 211 -10.38 -4.64 8.14
CA PRO A 211 -10.43 -3.21 7.84
C PRO A 211 -9.71 -2.30 8.85
N VAL A 212 -9.55 -2.72 10.10
CA VAL A 212 -8.79 -1.92 11.08
C VAL A 212 -7.29 -1.86 10.78
N VAL A 213 -6.77 -2.82 10.01
CA VAL A 213 -5.36 -2.88 9.60
C VAL A 213 -5.15 -2.19 8.26
N LEU A 214 -6.23 -1.94 7.49
CA LEU A 214 -6.16 -1.51 6.11
C LEU A 214 -6.57 -0.05 5.92
N LEU A 215 -5.96 0.63 4.94
CA LEU A 215 -6.42 1.93 4.43
C LEU A 215 -6.08 2.13 2.95
N ALA A 216 -6.83 2.99 2.25
CA ALA A 216 -6.50 3.44 0.90
C ALA A 216 -5.48 4.59 0.95
N ALA A 217 -4.36 4.45 0.24
CA ALA A 217 -3.26 5.42 0.26
C ALA A 217 -2.59 5.62 -1.12
N ASP A 218 -1.88 6.73 -1.26
CA ASP A 218 -0.99 7.02 -2.39
C ASP A 218 0.03 5.89 -2.59
N GLY A 219 0.06 5.33 -3.80
CA GLY A 219 0.90 4.19 -4.15
C GLY A 219 2.41 4.45 -3.96
N PRO A 220 2.96 5.57 -4.45
CA PRO A 220 4.35 5.94 -4.16
C PRO A 220 4.67 6.08 -2.66
N ALA A 221 3.81 6.72 -1.86
CA ALA A 221 3.99 6.83 -0.42
C ALA A 221 3.98 5.46 0.27
N ASN A 222 3.03 4.59 -0.10
CA ASN A 222 2.98 3.21 0.37
C ASN A 222 4.24 2.41 -0.01
N GLY A 223 4.72 2.55 -1.25
CA GLY A 223 5.97 1.94 -1.69
C GLY A 223 7.19 2.45 -0.90
N ALA A 224 7.21 3.74 -0.56
CA ALA A 224 8.27 4.34 0.26
C ALA A 224 8.22 3.85 1.72
N LYS A 225 7.02 3.63 2.28
CA LYS A 225 6.81 3.00 3.58
C LYS A 225 7.34 1.57 3.57
N GLY A 226 6.82 0.73 2.69
CA GLY A 226 7.19 -0.69 2.61
C GLY A 226 6.97 -1.41 3.94
N GLY A 227 7.98 -2.13 4.43
CA GLY A 227 7.92 -2.89 5.70
C GLY A 227 8.29 -2.10 6.97
N LYS A 228 8.39 -0.78 6.89
CA LYS A 228 8.89 0.09 7.96
C LYS A 228 7.86 0.34 9.07
N GLY A 229 8.34 0.56 10.29
CA GLY A 229 7.51 1.04 11.42
C GLY A 229 7.59 2.56 11.56
N PRO A 230 6.85 3.16 12.51
CA PRO A 230 6.83 4.61 12.75
C PRO A 230 8.21 5.25 12.94
N SER A 231 9.16 4.54 13.56
CA SER A 231 10.51 5.06 13.77
C SER A 231 11.34 5.21 12.48
N GLU A 232 10.94 4.50 11.42
CA GLU A 232 11.63 4.45 10.14
C GLU A 232 10.87 5.20 9.03
N TRP A 233 9.56 5.38 9.18
CA TRP A 233 8.71 6.08 8.22
C TRP A 233 7.45 6.64 8.90
N MET A 234 7.10 7.86 8.55
CA MET A 234 5.87 8.56 8.94
C MET A 234 5.23 9.20 7.70
N PRO A 235 3.90 9.39 7.70
CA PRO A 235 3.21 10.23 6.71
C PRO A 235 3.89 11.59 6.54
N SER A 236 4.02 12.05 5.30
CA SER A 236 4.48 13.41 5.00
C SER A 236 3.41 14.47 5.29
N ASN A 237 2.15 14.05 5.34
CA ASN A 237 1.04 14.86 5.79
C ASN A 237 1.05 14.97 7.32
N ALA A 238 1.54 16.11 7.84
CA ALA A 238 1.59 16.34 9.28
C ALA A 238 0.20 16.30 9.96
N ALA A 239 -0.88 16.62 9.24
CA ALA A 239 -2.23 16.58 9.78
C ALA A 239 -2.73 15.15 10.07
N ASP A 240 -2.13 14.13 9.45
CA ASP A 240 -2.48 12.71 9.67
C ASP A 240 -1.56 12.03 10.70
N ALA A 241 -0.52 12.71 11.21
CA ALA A 241 0.48 12.09 12.07
C ALA A 241 -0.11 11.46 13.34
N CYS A 242 -1.03 12.15 14.02
CA CYS A 242 -1.74 11.64 15.19
C CYS A 242 -2.57 10.41 14.84
N HIS A 243 -3.46 10.54 13.84
CA HIS A 243 -4.34 9.46 13.42
C HIS A 243 -3.57 8.20 12.98
N TYR A 244 -2.44 8.36 12.29
CA TYR A 244 -1.57 7.25 11.89
C TYR A 244 -0.99 6.48 13.10
N VAL A 245 -0.49 7.19 14.12
CA VAL A 245 0.09 6.52 15.31
C VAL A 245 -1.00 5.93 16.22
N GLU A 246 -2.16 6.57 16.32
CA GLU A 246 -3.33 6.04 17.03
C GLU A 246 -3.84 4.75 16.38
N SER A 247 -3.96 4.76 15.04
CA SER A 247 -4.29 3.57 14.25
C SER A 247 -3.24 2.46 14.42
N THR A 248 -1.96 2.83 14.46
CA THR A 248 -0.87 1.89 14.74
C THR A 248 -1.03 1.25 16.12
N VAL A 249 -1.27 2.03 17.19
CA VAL A 249 -1.52 1.50 18.54
C VAL A 249 -2.75 0.60 18.56
N THR A 250 -3.82 1.00 17.87
CA THR A 250 -5.06 0.21 17.74
C THR A 250 -4.78 -1.18 17.17
N VAL A 251 -4.04 -1.25 16.06
CA VAL A 251 -3.66 -2.51 15.42
C VAL A 251 -2.75 -3.35 16.33
N LEU A 252 -1.72 -2.74 16.92
CA LEU A 252 -0.79 -3.45 17.80
C LEU A 252 -1.52 -4.06 19.00
N THR A 253 -2.42 -3.30 19.63
CA THR A 253 -3.19 -3.75 20.79
C THR A 253 -4.22 -4.83 20.41
N LYS A 254 -5.01 -4.62 19.35
CA LYS A 254 -6.04 -5.60 18.91
C LYS A 254 -5.43 -6.97 18.65
N TYR A 255 -4.27 -7.01 18.01
CA TYR A 255 -3.61 -8.26 17.63
C TYR A 255 -2.54 -8.73 18.62
N GLN A 256 -2.38 -8.04 19.75
CA GLN A 256 -1.39 -8.37 20.78
C GLN A 256 0.02 -8.51 20.18
N LEU A 257 0.36 -7.63 19.24
CA LEU A 257 1.67 -7.57 18.61
C LEU A 257 2.66 -6.87 19.54
N THR A 258 3.91 -7.30 19.50
CA THR A 258 4.99 -6.58 20.19
C THR A 258 5.38 -5.33 19.41
N VAL A 259 5.99 -4.37 20.11
CA VAL A 259 6.48 -3.11 19.51
C VAL A 259 7.98 -2.98 19.74
N SER A 260 8.72 -2.50 18.73
CA SER A 260 10.15 -2.23 18.91
C SER A 260 10.34 -1.03 19.84
N THR A 261 11.48 -0.96 20.56
CA THR A 261 11.77 0.20 21.43
C THR A 261 11.78 1.51 20.64
N ALA A 262 12.32 1.49 19.42
CA ALA A 262 12.35 2.66 18.55
C ALA A 262 10.95 3.09 18.09
N ASP A 263 10.12 2.14 17.64
CA ASP A 263 8.76 2.43 17.21
C ASP A 263 7.91 2.93 18.40
N LYS A 264 8.03 2.32 19.58
CA LYS A 264 7.33 2.77 20.79
C LYS A 264 7.71 4.21 21.15
N ALA A 265 9.01 4.53 21.13
CA ALA A 265 9.49 5.89 21.42
C ALA A 265 8.96 6.91 20.40
N LYS A 266 8.96 6.59 19.10
CA LYS A 266 8.43 7.49 18.07
C LYS A 266 6.92 7.68 18.20
N ILE A 267 6.16 6.61 18.49
CA ILE A 267 4.71 6.71 18.73
C ILE A 267 4.45 7.60 19.96
N GLN A 268 5.18 7.42 21.06
CA GLN A 268 5.07 8.27 22.26
C GLN A 268 5.37 9.74 21.95
N GLU A 269 6.42 10.02 21.19
CA GLU A 269 6.80 11.38 20.76
C GLU A 269 5.66 12.06 19.99
N VAL A 270 5.07 11.35 19.02
CA VAL A 270 3.97 11.91 18.20
C VAL A 270 2.71 12.09 19.04
N LEU A 271 2.33 11.09 19.84
CA LEU A 271 1.14 11.17 20.71
C LEU A 271 1.23 12.28 21.75
N ALA A 272 2.43 12.68 22.19
CA ALA A 272 2.61 13.80 23.12
C ALA A 272 2.43 15.18 22.46
N GLY A 273 2.47 15.23 21.12
CA GLY A 273 2.17 16.43 20.32
C GLY A 273 0.73 16.48 19.80
N CYS A 274 -0.03 15.42 20.05
CA CYS A 274 -1.49 15.38 19.98
C CYS A 274 -2.05 15.86 21.34
#